data_AF-A0A502EYC8-F1
#
_entry.id   AF-A0A502EYC8-F1
#
_cell.length_a   1.000
_cell.length_b   1.000
_cell.length_c   1.000
_cell.angle_alpha   90.00
_cell.angle_beta   90.00
_cell.angle_gamma   90.00
#
_symmetry.space_group_name_H-M   'P 1'
#
loop_
_entity.id
_entity.type
_entity.pdbx_description
1 polymer ?
#
loop_
_entity_poly.entity_id
_entity_poly.type
_entity_poly.pdbx_seq_one_letter_code
_entity_poly.pdbx_strand_id
1 'polypeptide(L)'
;MLLTLDINQMAEPIVQETRHPSFLIGILSFVKKRFAKKISSKLDFFILELEGSYLHVEELDQQNAEKLLFDTKKIIADFYIINEDLKKDNYFDNDSLSEKFNYLFKTLYKFESKLHKIAYKDVAVTKTPDEILNGISKINKRNLSKLVD
;
A
#
# COMPACT_ATOMS: atom_id res chain seq x y z
N MET A 1 3.69 14.34 -23.15
CA MET A 1 2.82 13.14 -23.19
C MET A 1 2.51 12.82 -21.74
N LEU A 2 1.31 13.14 -21.25
CA LEU A 2 0.91 12.85 -19.88
C LEU A 2 0.82 11.32 -19.76
N LEU A 3 1.82 10.70 -19.12
CA LEU A 3 1.72 9.29 -18.76
C LEU A 3 0.52 9.19 -17.82
N THR A 4 -0.56 8.57 -18.29
CA THR A 4 -1.75 8.39 -17.43
C THR A 4 -1.36 7.36 -16.38
N LEU A 5 -1.08 7.83 -15.16
CA LEU A 5 -0.73 6.95 -14.04
C LEU A 5 -1.97 6.17 -13.63
N ASP A 6 -2.00 4.88 -13.95
CA ASP A 6 -3.07 3.96 -13.57
C ASP A 6 -2.50 2.80 -12.75
N ILE A 7 -2.62 2.93 -11.42
CA ILE A 7 -2.13 1.90 -10.50
C ILE A 7 -2.92 0.59 -10.61
N ASN A 8 -4.16 0.62 -11.09
CA ASN A 8 -4.93 -0.59 -11.32
C ASN A 8 -4.34 -1.38 -12.50
N GLN A 9 -3.97 -0.68 -13.58
CA GLN A 9 -3.30 -1.30 -14.73
C GLN A 9 -1.96 -1.92 -14.32
N MET A 10 -1.18 -1.23 -13.49
CA MET A 10 0.09 -1.76 -12.96
C MET A 10 -0.14 -3.02 -12.11
N ALA A 11 -1.17 -3.04 -11.26
CA ALA A 11 -1.44 -4.14 -10.33
C ALA A 11 -2.14 -5.35 -10.97
N GLU A 12 -2.83 -5.15 -12.10
CA GLU A 12 -3.64 -6.15 -12.80
C GLU A 12 -2.91 -7.50 -13.01
N PRO A 13 -1.64 -7.54 -13.46
CA PRO A 13 -0.94 -8.81 -13.67
C PRO A 13 -0.85 -9.68 -12.42
N ILE A 14 -0.81 -9.08 -11.23
CA ILE A 14 -0.69 -9.79 -9.94
C ILE A 14 -2.07 -10.26 -9.47
N VAL A 15 -3.08 -9.40 -9.60
CA VAL A 15 -4.48 -9.73 -9.27
C VAL A 15 -4.99 -10.87 -10.15
N GLN A 16 -4.70 -10.87 -11.45
CA GLN A 16 -5.11 -11.95 -12.34
C GLN A 16 -4.42 -13.29 -11.99
N GLU A 17 -3.16 -13.26 -11.57
CA GLU A 17 -2.41 -14.47 -11.22
C GLU A 17 -2.96 -15.14 -9.95
N THR A 18 -3.37 -14.32 -8.97
CA THR A 18 -3.88 -14.79 -7.67
C THR A 18 -5.33 -15.27 -7.74
N ARG A 19 -6.12 -14.81 -8.73
CA ARG A 19 -7.49 -15.28 -8.97
C ARG A 19 -7.57 -16.60 -9.77
N HIS A 20 -6.47 -17.10 -10.31
CA HIS A 20 -6.48 -18.26 -11.21
C HIS A 20 -6.73 -19.56 -10.41
N PRO A 21 -7.59 -20.50 -10.89
CA PRO A 21 -7.95 -21.72 -10.15
C PRO A 21 -6.77 -22.64 -9.81
N SER A 22 -5.61 -22.47 -10.46
CA SER A 22 -4.35 -23.11 -10.09
C SER A 22 -3.80 -22.70 -8.71
N PHE A 23 -4.27 -21.58 -8.16
CA PHE A 23 -4.03 -21.13 -6.79
C PHE A 23 -4.68 -22.09 -5.77
N LEU A 24 -5.85 -22.66 -6.10
CA LEU A 24 -6.60 -23.56 -5.21
C LEU A 24 -6.04 -24.99 -5.15
N ILE A 25 -5.10 -25.36 -6.02
CA ILE A 25 -4.56 -26.74 -6.14
C ILE A 25 -3.29 -26.90 -5.27
N GLY A 26 -3.30 -26.30 -4.07
CA GLY A 26 -2.17 -26.09 -3.16
C GLY A 26 -1.47 -27.31 -2.55
N ILE A 27 -1.33 -28.42 -3.26
CA ILE A 27 -0.82 -29.69 -2.70
C ILE A 27 0.62 -30.00 -3.15
N LEU A 28 1.06 -29.53 -4.32
CA LEU A 28 2.40 -29.84 -4.86
C LEU A 28 3.40 -28.70 -4.61
N SER A 29 4.49 -28.99 -3.88
CA SER A 29 5.57 -28.04 -3.56
C SER A 29 6.23 -27.42 -4.81
N PHE A 30 6.30 -28.16 -5.91
CA PHE A 30 6.79 -27.66 -7.21
C PHE A 30 5.87 -26.58 -7.80
N VAL A 31 4.55 -26.76 -7.70
CA VAL A 31 3.55 -25.79 -8.17
C VAL A 31 3.62 -24.53 -7.33
N LYS A 32 3.73 -24.67 -5.99
CA LYS A 32 3.93 -23.54 -5.07
C LYS A 32 5.16 -22.72 -5.40
N LYS A 33 6.32 -23.38 -5.62
CA LYS A 33 7.58 -22.71 -5.99
C LYS A 33 7.48 -21.97 -7.33
N ARG A 34 6.89 -22.60 -8.35
CA ARG A 34 6.72 -21.98 -9.68
C ARG A 34 5.82 -20.75 -9.61
N PHE A 35 4.73 -20.84 -8.86
CA PHE A 35 3.81 -19.74 -8.64
C PHE A 35 4.47 -18.61 -7.86
N ALA A 36 5.13 -18.91 -6.73
CA ALA A 36 5.85 -17.93 -5.93
C ALA A 36 6.88 -17.16 -6.76
N LYS A 37 7.63 -17.85 -7.65
CA LYS A 37 8.57 -17.21 -8.58
C LYS A 37 7.86 -16.27 -9.58
N LYS A 38 6.69 -16.66 -10.08
CA LYS A 38 5.91 -15.86 -11.03
C LYS A 38 5.34 -14.60 -10.39
N ILE A 39 4.75 -14.72 -9.19
CA ILE A 39 4.30 -13.57 -8.39
C ILE A 39 5.47 -12.67 -8.05
N SER A 40 6.58 -13.23 -7.57
CA SER A 40 7.81 -12.51 -7.22
C SER A 40 8.31 -11.63 -8.39
N SER A 41 8.38 -12.19 -9.60
CA SER A 41 8.77 -11.41 -10.78
C SER A 41 7.78 -10.32 -11.13
N LYS A 42 6.47 -10.58 -11.04
CA LYS A 42 5.43 -9.57 -11.31
C LYS A 42 5.43 -8.45 -10.28
N LEU A 43 5.71 -8.77 -9.02
CA LEU A 43 5.91 -7.80 -7.95
C LEU A 43 7.10 -6.89 -8.24
N ASP A 44 8.21 -7.43 -8.74
CA ASP A 44 9.37 -6.61 -9.11
C ASP A 44 9.00 -5.58 -10.19
N PHE A 45 8.30 -6.00 -11.24
CA PHE A 45 7.83 -5.07 -12.28
C PHE A 45 6.89 -4.01 -11.71
N PHE A 46 5.90 -4.40 -10.93
CA PHE A 46 4.97 -3.47 -10.30
C PHE A 46 5.69 -2.45 -9.39
N ILE A 47 6.62 -2.92 -8.57
CA ILE A 47 7.40 -2.07 -7.67
C ILE A 47 8.24 -1.06 -8.46
N LEU A 48 8.89 -1.51 -9.54
CA LEU A 48 9.68 -0.64 -10.41
C LEU A 48 8.81 0.40 -11.14
N GLU A 49 7.65 0.00 -11.66
CA GLU A 49 6.70 0.93 -12.28
C GLU A 49 6.19 1.96 -11.28
N LEU A 50 5.86 1.52 -10.06
CA LEU A 50 5.40 2.39 -8.99
C LEU A 50 6.49 3.38 -8.55
N GLU A 51 7.73 2.92 -8.36
CA GLU A 51 8.86 3.80 -8.02
C GLU A 51 9.18 4.78 -9.16
N GLY A 52 9.17 4.31 -10.42
CA GLY A 52 9.35 5.15 -11.59
C GLY A 52 8.27 6.23 -11.72
N SER A 53 7.04 5.92 -11.31
CA SER A 53 5.94 6.87 -11.32
C SER A 53 6.09 8.03 -10.33
N TYR A 54 6.94 7.89 -9.30
CA TYR A 54 7.10 8.92 -8.25
C TYR A 54 7.52 10.27 -8.78
N LEU A 55 8.28 10.29 -9.87
CA LEU A 55 8.75 11.51 -10.52
C LEU A 55 7.60 12.30 -11.15
N HIS A 56 6.53 11.61 -11.54
CA HIS A 56 5.38 12.19 -12.23
C HIS A 56 4.20 12.51 -11.29
N VAL A 57 4.22 11.97 -10.07
CA VAL A 57 3.17 12.26 -9.07
C VAL A 57 3.07 13.74 -8.75
N GLU A 58 4.21 14.44 -8.69
CA GLU A 58 4.26 15.87 -8.35
C GLU A 58 3.72 16.78 -9.47
N GLU A 59 3.53 16.23 -10.67
CA GLU A 59 2.97 16.92 -11.84
C GLU A 59 1.44 16.79 -11.93
N LEU A 60 0.82 16.00 -11.04
CA LEU A 60 -0.63 15.80 -11.02
C LEU A 60 -1.35 17.02 -10.45
N ASP A 61 -2.49 17.36 -11.05
CA ASP A 61 -3.47 18.24 -10.41
C ASP A 61 -4.18 17.55 -9.23
N GLN A 62 -4.84 18.35 -8.39
CA GLN A 62 -5.49 17.86 -7.18
C GLN A 62 -6.54 16.77 -7.47
N GLN A 63 -7.36 16.94 -8.52
CA GLN A 63 -8.43 16.00 -8.85
C GLN A 63 -7.87 14.64 -9.28
N ASN A 64 -6.84 14.64 -10.11
CA ASN A 64 -6.16 13.42 -10.53
C ASN A 64 -5.41 12.75 -9.37
N ALA A 65 -4.80 13.54 -8.48
CA ALA A 65 -4.18 13.02 -7.27
C ALA A 65 -5.20 12.39 -6.31
N GLU A 66 -6.39 12.98 -6.13
CA GLU A 66 -7.47 12.41 -5.31
C GLU A 66 -7.97 11.09 -5.88
N LYS A 67 -8.19 11.01 -7.19
CA LYS A 67 -8.60 9.77 -7.86
C LYS A 67 -7.53 8.68 -7.69
N LEU A 68 -6.27 9.00 -8.01
CA LEU A 68 -5.17 8.06 -7.91
C LEU A 68 -4.91 7.64 -6.46
N LEU A 69 -5.12 8.52 -5.49
CA LEU A 69 -5.06 8.19 -4.06
C LEU A 69 -6.13 7.16 -3.67
N PHE A 70 -7.36 7.36 -4.13
CA PHE A 70 -8.46 6.43 -3.88
C PHE A 70 -8.16 5.04 -4.47
N ASP A 71 -7.68 4.99 -5.71
CA ASP A 71 -7.30 3.74 -6.36
C ASP A 71 -6.10 3.07 -5.67
N THR A 72 -5.11 3.86 -5.23
CA THR A 72 -3.95 3.36 -4.47
C THR A 72 -4.38 2.68 -3.17
N LYS A 73 -5.33 3.27 -2.43
CA LYS A 73 -5.86 2.67 -1.19
C LYS A 73 -6.57 1.33 -1.44
N LYS A 74 -7.32 1.22 -2.54
CA LYS A 74 -7.93 -0.05 -2.95
C LYS A 74 -6.87 -1.10 -3.27
N ILE A 75 -5.86 -0.73 -4.05
CA ILE A 75 -4.76 -1.64 -4.39
C ILE A 75 -4.00 -2.11 -3.14
N ILE A 76 -3.75 -1.24 -2.17
CA ILE A 76 -3.17 -1.63 -0.87
C ILE A 76 -4.05 -2.69 -0.19
N ALA A 77 -5.36 -2.49 -0.12
CA ALA A 77 -6.30 -3.45 0.47
C ALA A 77 -6.30 -4.80 -0.28
N ASP A 78 -6.30 -4.79 -1.61
CA ASP A 78 -6.23 -6.00 -2.44
C ASP A 78 -4.91 -6.76 -2.19
N PHE A 79 -3.78 -6.06 -2.08
CA PHE A 79 -2.49 -6.68 -1.75
C PHE A 79 -2.45 -7.25 -0.33
N TYR A 80 -3.15 -6.65 0.63
CA TYR A 80 -3.32 -7.24 1.95
C TYR A 80 -4.04 -8.59 1.88
N ILE A 81 -5.14 -8.66 1.15
CA ILE A 81 -5.89 -9.92 0.97
C ILE A 81 -5.00 -10.97 0.33
N ILE A 82 -4.31 -10.63 -0.77
CA ILE A 82 -3.38 -11.53 -1.45
C ILE A 82 -2.28 -12.02 -0.49
N ASN A 83 -1.66 -11.11 0.28
CA ASN A 83 -0.61 -11.46 1.22
C ASN A 83 -1.10 -12.43 2.30
N GLU A 84 -2.28 -12.18 2.86
CA GLU A 84 -2.89 -13.05 3.87
C GLU A 84 -3.26 -14.43 3.30
N ASP A 85 -3.76 -14.51 2.08
CA ASP A 85 -4.07 -15.79 1.45
C ASP A 85 -2.80 -16.60 1.15
N LEU A 86 -1.72 -15.95 0.69
CA LEU A 86 -0.42 -16.59 0.50
C LEU A 86 0.19 -17.11 1.82
N LYS A 87 -0.05 -16.41 2.94
CA LYS A 87 0.39 -16.85 4.27
C LYS A 87 -0.35 -18.11 4.72
N LYS A 88 -1.69 -18.14 4.56
CA LYS A 88 -2.51 -19.30 4.94
C LYS A 88 -2.06 -20.57 4.21
N ASP A 89 -1.66 -20.43 2.95
CA ASP A 89 -1.27 -21.56 2.10
C ASP A 89 0.22 -21.91 2.15
N ASN A 90 1.00 -21.30 3.07
CA ASN A 90 2.44 -21.52 3.26
C ASN A 90 3.26 -21.26 1.98
N TYR A 91 2.92 -20.22 1.21
CA TYR A 91 3.73 -19.83 0.03
C TYR A 91 5.04 -19.10 0.41
N PHE A 92 5.18 -18.72 1.68
CA PHE A 92 6.34 -17.98 2.20
C PHE A 92 7.43 -18.88 2.82
N ASP A 93 7.38 -20.20 2.60
CA ASP A 93 8.43 -21.14 3.05
C ASP A 93 9.84 -20.79 2.51
N ASN A 94 9.91 -19.90 1.52
CA ASN A 94 11.12 -19.19 1.09
C ASN A 94 10.94 -17.70 1.42
N ASP A 95 11.68 -17.19 2.40
CA ASP A 95 11.60 -15.83 2.95
C ASP A 95 11.62 -14.71 1.88
N SER A 96 12.19 -14.95 0.70
CA SER A 96 12.34 -13.96 -0.37
C SER A 96 11.04 -13.35 -0.86
N LEU A 97 9.93 -14.12 -0.92
CA LEU A 97 8.64 -13.56 -1.34
C LEU A 97 8.04 -12.66 -0.25
N SER A 98 8.23 -13.01 1.02
CA SER A 98 7.75 -12.23 2.16
C SER A 98 8.44 -10.87 2.23
N GLU A 99 9.76 -10.85 2.04
CA GLU A 99 10.54 -9.62 1.95
C GLU A 99 10.06 -8.71 0.82
N LYS A 100 9.70 -9.27 -0.34
CA LYS A 100 9.14 -8.50 -1.47
C LYS A 100 7.78 -7.88 -1.13
N PHE A 101 6.89 -8.60 -0.46
CA PHE A 101 5.64 -8.00 0.02
C PHE A 101 5.88 -6.88 1.03
N ASN A 102 6.83 -7.06 1.95
CA ASN A 102 7.18 -5.99 2.89
C ASN A 102 7.73 -4.75 2.17
N TYR A 103 8.59 -4.95 1.16
CA TYR A 103 9.10 -3.85 0.35
C TYR A 103 7.99 -3.17 -0.46
N LEU A 104 7.12 -3.96 -1.10
CA LEU A 104 5.93 -3.51 -1.81
C LEU A 104 5.08 -2.58 -0.95
N PHE A 105 4.69 -3.03 0.25
CA PHE A 105 3.86 -2.21 1.15
C PHE A 105 4.55 -0.90 1.51
N LYS A 106 5.85 -0.94 1.80
CA LYS A 106 6.64 0.27 2.07
C LYS A 106 6.60 1.23 0.88
N THR A 107 6.69 0.72 -0.35
CA THR A 107 6.61 1.52 -1.58
C THR A 107 5.20 2.08 -1.77
N LEU A 108 4.15 1.26 -1.69
CA LEU A 108 2.76 1.71 -1.78
C LEU A 108 2.43 2.81 -0.75
N TYR A 109 2.84 2.67 0.51
CA TYR A 109 2.59 3.68 1.53
C TYR A 109 3.35 4.99 1.30
N LYS A 110 4.57 4.92 0.73
CA LYS A 110 5.29 6.13 0.31
C LYS A 110 4.57 6.82 -0.83
N PHE A 111 4.07 6.07 -1.81
CA PHE A 111 3.28 6.59 -2.91
C PHE A 111 2.00 7.26 -2.43
N GLU A 112 1.24 6.56 -1.58
CA GLU A 112 0.02 7.04 -0.94
C GLU A 112 0.27 8.36 -0.18
N SER A 113 1.36 8.43 0.59
CA SER A 113 1.74 9.63 1.33
C SER A 113 2.04 10.82 0.41
N LYS A 114 2.71 10.60 -0.72
CA LYS A 114 2.94 11.65 -1.73
C LYS A 114 1.63 12.14 -2.34
N LEU A 115 0.73 11.23 -2.72
CA LEU A 115 -0.57 11.58 -3.27
C LEU A 115 -1.43 12.34 -2.26
N HIS A 116 -1.43 11.93 -0.99
CA HIS A 116 -2.10 12.65 0.10
C HIS A 116 -1.66 14.11 0.20
N LYS A 117 -0.37 14.40 0.07
CA LYS A 117 0.13 15.78 0.15
C LYS A 117 -0.40 16.65 -0.98
N ILE A 118 -0.62 16.09 -2.16
CA ILE A 118 -1.09 16.82 -3.35
C ILE A 118 -2.61 16.96 -3.30
N ALA A 119 -3.31 15.86 -3.06
CA ALA A 119 -4.77 15.79 -2.96
C ALA A 119 -5.34 16.77 -1.90
N TYR A 120 -4.61 17.02 -0.81
CA TYR A 120 -5.07 17.88 0.27
C TYR A 120 -4.24 19.16 0.45
N LYS A 121 -3.43 19.52 -0.55
CA LYS A 121 -2.50 20.67 -0.46
C LYS A 121 -3.22 21.99 -0.18
N ASP A 122 -4.34 22.21 -0.84
CA ASP A 122 -5.09 23.47 -0.83
C ASP A 122 -6.41 23.38 -0.04
N VAL A 123 -6.60 22.28 0.71
CA VAL A 123 -7.76 22.14 1.60
C VAL A 123 -7.56 23.03 2.82
N ALA A 124 -8.55 23.90 3.07
CA ALA A 124 -8.52 24.83 4.19
C ALA A 124 -8.30 24.10 5.52
N VAL A 125 -7.11 24.24 6.10
CA VAL A 125 -6.79 23.70 7.42
C VAL A 125 -7.48 24.55 8.46
N THR A 126 -8.60 24.07 9.00
CA THR A 126 -9.19 24.65 10.20
C THR A 126 -8.28 24.30 11.38
N LYS A 127 -7.68 25.33 11.99
CA LYS A 127 -6.90 25.13 13.21
C LYS A 127 -7.81 24.53 14.29
N THR A 128 -7.33 23.51 14.97
CA THR A 128 -8.02 22.96 16.14
C THR A 128 -8.22 24.09 17.15
N PRO A 129 -9.45 24.34 17.64
CA PRO A 129 -9.70 25.36 18.65
C PRO A 129 -8.83 25.18 19.90
N ASP A 130 -8.34 26.28 20.46
CA ASP A 130 -7.45 26.26 21.63
C ASP A 130 -8.08 25.56 22.84
N GLU A 131 -9.40 25.59 22.97
CA GLU A 131 -10.13 24.87 24.02
C GLU A 131 -9.92 23.36 23.96
N ILE A 132 -9.93 22.78 22.76
CA ILE A 132 -9.71 21.35 22.55
C ILE A 132 -8.25 20.99 22.84
N LEU A 133 -7.30 21.81 22.33
CA LEU A 133 -5.87 21.62 22.60
C LEU A 133 -5.57 21.68 24.10
N ASN A 134 -6.13 22.66 24.80
CA ASN A 134 -6.00 22.81 26.25
C ASN A 134 -6.65 21.66 27.02
N GLY A 135 -7.79 21.16 26.55
CA GLY A 135 -8.46 19.98 27.10
C GLY A 135 -7.59 18.73 27.01
N ILE A 136 -7.05 18.43 25.81
CA ILE A 136 -6.16 17.29 25.58
C ILE A 136 -4.89 17.41 26.43
N SER A 137 -4.28 18.60 26.48
CA SER A 137 -3.06 18.85 27.24
C SER A 137 -3.27 18.61 28.75
N LYS A 138 -4.40 19.05 29.31
CA LYS A 138 -4.78 18.78 30.72
C LYS A 138 -5.00 17.30 30.99
N ILE A 139 -5.67 16.57 30.09
CA ILE A 139 -5.91 15.13 30.23
C ILE A 139 -4.58 14.37 30.21
N ASN A 140 -3.71 14.68 29.25
CA ASN A 140 -2.39 14.06 29.15
C ASN A 140 -1.54 14.33 30.39
N LYS A 141 -1.52 15.57 30.90
CA LYS A 141 -0.79 15.92 32.12
C LYS A 141 -1.29 15.15 33.35
N ARG A 142 -2.61 14.99 33.48
CA ARG A 142 -3.25 14.24 34.58
C ARG A 142 -3.02 12.73 34.48
N ASN A 143 -2.93 12.18 33.28
CA ASN A 143 -2.65 10.76 33.07
C ASN A 143 -1.16 10.45 33.27
N LEU A 144 -0.27 11.33 32.82
CA LEU A 144 1.16 11.23 33.07
C LEU A 144 1.49 11.33 34.56
N SER A 145 0.85 12.22 35.31
CA SER A 145 1.07 12.30 36.76
C SER A 145 0.69 11.02 37.50
N LYS A 146 -0.34 10.30 37.03
CA LYS A 146 -0.76 9.00 37.60
C LYS A 146 0.15 7.83 37.25
N LEU A 147 1.07 7.99 36.31
CA LEU A 147 2.03 6.95 35.90
C LEU A 147 3.37 7.09 36.63
N VAL A 148 3.59 8.21 37.32
CA VAL A 148 4.83 8.54 38.04
C VAL A 148 4.65 8.43 39.57
N ASP A 149 3.40 8.31 40.03
CA ASP A 149 3.02 7.93 41.40
C ASP A 149 2.82 6.40 41.51
#